data_AF-A0A8T7DSR5-F1
#
_entry.id   AF-A0A8T7DSR5-F1
#
_cell.length_a   1.000
_cell.length_b   1.000
_cell.length_c   1.000
_cell.angle_alpha   90.00
_cell.angle_beta   90.00
_cell.angle_gamma   90.00
#
_symmetry.space_group_name_H-M   'P 1'
#
loop_
_entity.id
_entity.type
_entity.pdbx_description
1 polymer ?
#
loop_
_entity_poly.entity_id
_entity_poly.type
_entity_poly.pdbx_seq_one_letter_code
_entity_poly.pdbx_strand_id
1 'polypeptide(L)' 'AFLVMGSAVVIHLLTLPVEIDASFRKALPLLDSGYLDKSQMPAARSILRAAAWTYVAASLASLLNFWRWIAILRR' A
#
# COMPACT_ATOMS: atom_id res chain seq x y z
N ALA A 1 15.15 -3.63 19.10
CA ALA A 1 14.60 -4.41 17.97
C ALA A 1 13.07 -4.37 17.94
N PHE A 2 12.40 -4.82 19.01
CA PHE A 2 10.94 -4.95 19.03
C PHE A 2 10.17 -3.63 18.86
N LEU A 3 10.61 -2.57 19.54
CA LEU A 3 10.04 -1.22 19.38
C LEU A 3 10.19 -0.68 17.96
N VAL A 4 11.36 -0.88 17.34
CA VAL A 4 11.66 -0.43 15.96
C VAL A 4 10.78 -1.15 14.93
N MET A 5 10.62 -2.47 15.08
CA MET A 5 9.71 -3.22 14.21
C MET A 5 8.24 -2.88 14.45
N GLY A 6 7.82 -2.74 15.71
CA GLY A 6 6.46 -2.34 16.06
C GLY A 6 6.10 -0.98 15.49
N SER A 7 7.00 0.01 15.59
CA SER A 7 6.79 1.32 14.97
C SER A 7 6.70 1.23 13.44
N ALA A 8 7.50 0.38 12.79
CA ALA A 8 7.43 0.20 11.34
C ALA A 8 6.09 -0.40 10.89
N VAL A 9 5.53 -1.36 11.64
CA VAL A 9 4.19 -1.92 11.38
C VAL A 9 3.11 -0.85 11.52
N VAL A 10 3.16 -0.06 12.60
CA VAL A 10 2.21 1.03 12.84
C VAL A 10 2.28 2.07 11.72
N ILE A 11 3.49 2.49 11.33
CA ILE A 11 3.67 3.46 10.24
C ILE A 11 3.10 2.92 8.93
N HIS A 12 3.40 1.67 8.55
CA HIS A 12 2.84 1.06 7.33
C HIS A 12 1.31 0.98 7.34
N LEU A 13 0.71 0.63 8.47
CA LEU A 13 -0.76 0.60 8.61
C LEU A 13 -1.39 1.99 8.54
N LEU A 14 -0.75 3.00 9.13
CA LEU A 14 -1.23 4.38 9.11
C LEU A 14 -1.07 5.04 7.73
N THR A 15 -0.06 4.67 6.95
CA THR A 15 0.15 5.21 5.60
C THR A 15 -0.66 4.47 4.53
N LEU A 16 -1.09 3.23 4.79
CA LEU A 16 -1.88 2.46 3.83
C LEU A 16 -3.12 3.20 3.27
N PRO A 17 -3.95 3.89 4.08
CA PRO A 17 -5.11 4.61 3.56
C PRO A 17 -4.73 5.76 2.63
N VAL A 18 -3.62 6.47 2.91
CA VAL A 18 -3.19 7.60 2.07
C VAL A 18 -2.66 7.12 0.72
N GLU A 19 -2.00 5.97 0.66
CA GLU A 19 -1.51 5.37 -0.59
C GLU A 19 -2.65 4.89 -1.50
N ILE A 20 -3.70 4.31 -0.90
CA ILE A 20 -4.92 3.90 -1.62
C ILE A 20 -5.67 5.14 -2.12
N ASP A 21 -5.81 6.17 -1.28
CA ASP A 21 -6.46 7.43 -1.64
C ASP A 21 -5.70 8.15 -2.78
N ALA A 22 -4.36 8.17 -2.72
CA ALA A 22 -3.52 8.70 -3.77
C ALA A 22 -3.73 7.97 -5.11
N SER A 23 -3.80 6.64 -5.09
CA SER A 23 -3.96 5.82 -6.30
C SER A 23 -5.35 5.96 -6.94
N PHE A 24 -6.43 5.94 -6.16
CA PHE A 24 -7.79 5.88 -6.72
C PHE A 24 -8.55 7.21 -6.69
N ARG A 25 -8.36 8.01 -5.65
CA ARG A 25 -9.14 9.23 -5.42
C ARG A 25 -8.46 10.49 -5.97
N LYS A 26 -7.12 10.45 -6.16
CA LYS A 26 -6.35 11.53 -6.78
C LYS A 26 -5.84 11.18 -8.17
N ALA A 27 -5.08 10.11 -8.33
CA ALA A 27 -4.41 9.81 -9.59
C ALA A 27 -5.41 9.48 -10.72
N LEU A 28 -6.46 8.69 -10.46
CA LEU A 28 -7.44 8.37 -11.51
C LEU A 28 -8.19 9.58 -12.07
N PRO A 29 -8.80 10.47 -11.24
CA PRO A 29 -9.42 11.68 -11.76
C PRO A 29 -8.46 12.61 -12.48
N LEU A 30 -7.21 12.71 -12.01
CA LEU A 30 -6.18 13.50 -12.67
C LEU A 30 -5.87 12.93 -14.05
N LEU A 31 -5.67 11.62 -14.17
CA LEU A 31 -5.35 11.01 -15.47
C LEU A 31 -6.52 11.10 -16.47
N ASP A 32 -7.75 11.10 -15.97
CA ASP A 32 -8.97 11.25 -16.77
C ASP A 32 -9.22 12.71 -17.21
N SER A 33 -8.55 13.71 -16.60
CA SER A 33 -8.74 15.13 -16.93
C SER A 33 -8.02 15.58 -18.21
N GLY A 34 -7.73 14.67 -19.13
CA GLY A 34 -7.08 14.95 -20.42
C GLY A 34 -5.59 14.62 -20.49
N TYR A 35 -5.02 13.96 -19.48
CA TYR A 35 -3.62 13.51 -19.51
C TYR A 35 -3.41 12.20 -20.26
N LEU A 36 -4.44 11.36 -20.37
CA LEU A 36 -4.41 10.11 -21.13
C LEU A 36 -5.59 10.01 -22.09
N ASP A 37 -5.35 9.35 -23.21
CA ASP A 37 -6.41 8.98 -24.14
C ASP A 37 -7.36 7.97 -23.50
N LYS A 38 -8.64 7.97 -23.91
CA LYS A 38 -9.65 7.05 -23.35
C LYS A 38 -9.28 5.58 -23.53
N SER A 39 -8.51 5.25 -24.57
CA SER A 39 -7.99 3.90 -24.82
C SER A 39 -6.92 3.46 -23.81
N GLN A 40 -6.23 4.41 -23.16
CA GLN A 40 -5.16 4.15 -22.19
C GLN A 40 -5.69 4.04 -20.75
N MET A 41 -6.90 4.54 -20.48
CA MET A 41 -7.52 4.50 -19.15
C MET A 41 -7.64 3.10 -18.51
N PRO A 42 -8.04 2.05 -19.23
CA PRO A 42 -8.10 0.70 -18.67
C PRO A 42 -6.74 0.21 -18.17
N ALA A 43 -5.67 0.50 -18.93
CA ALA A 43 -4.30 0.14 -18.56
C ALA A 43 -3.84 0.94 -17.33
N ALA A 44 -4.09 2.26 -17.31
CA ALA A 44 -3.76 3.12 -16.17
C ALA A 44 -4.46 2.66 -14.88
N ARG A 45 -5.75 2.29 -14.95
CA ARG A 45 -6.47 1.69 -13.81
C ARG A 45 -5.82 0.42 -13.30
N SER A 46 -5.40 -0.47 -14.20
CA SER A 46 -4.75 -1.73 -13.83
C SER A 46 -3.44 -1.47 -13.09
N ILE A 47 -2.61 -0.57 -13.62
CA ILE A 47 -1.32 -0.20 -13.04
C ILE A 47 -1.50 0.44 -11.66
N LEU A 48 -2.42 1.41 -11.52
CA LEU A 48 -2.72 2.04 -10.23
C LEU A 48 -3.28 1.05 -9.21
N ARG A 49 -4.07 0.06 -9.66
CA ARG A 49 -4.50 -1.06 -8.80
C ARG A 49 -3.32 -1.88 -8.31
N ALA A 50 -2.44 -2.27 -9.23
CA ALA A 50 -1.26 -3.06 -8.88
C ALA A 50 -0.37 -2.32 -7.88
N ALA A 51 -0.13 -1.02 -8.12
CA ALA A 51 0.64 -0.17 -7.20
C ALA A 51 0.01 -0.11 -5.81
N ALA A 52 -1.30 0.14 -5.70
CA ALA A 52 -2.00 0.15 -4.41
C ALA A 52 -1.88 -1.20 -3.68
N TRP A 53 -1.98 -2.32 -4.41
CA TRP A 53 -1.81 -3.66 -3.83
C TRP A 53 -0.38 -3.94 -3.37
N THR A 54 0.64 -3.35 -4.00
CA THR A 54 2.04 -3.45 -3.52
C THR A 54 2.19 -2.87 -2.12
N TYR A 55 1.55 -1.73 -1.82
CA TYR A 55 1.54 -1.14 -0.48
C TYR A 55 0.81 -2.02 0.55
N VAL A 56 -0.31 -2.62 0.15
CA VAL A 56 -1.04 -3.57 1.00
C VAL A 56 -0.18 -4.79 1.31
N ALA A 57 0.47 -5.36 0.29
CA ALA A 57 1.36 -6.51 0.45
C ALA A 57 2.55 -6.20 1.36
N ALA A 58 3.18 -5.04 1.20
CA ALA A 58 4.28 -4.60 2.07
C ALA A 58 3.83 -4.45 3.53
N SER A 59 2.66 -3.86 3.75
CA SER A 59 2.08 -3.70 5.09
C SER A 59 1.78 -5.05 5.75
N LEU A 60 1.22 -6.00 4.99
CA LEU A 60 0.96 -7.36 5.45
C LEU A 60 2.27 -8.11 5.75
N ALA A 61 3.29 -7.99 4.90
CA ALA A 61 4.59 -8.60 5.12
C ALA A 61 5.25 -8.07 6.41
N SER A 62 5.17 -6.76 6.66
CA SER A 62 5.63 -6.14 7.89
C SER A 62 4.91 -6.71 9.13
N LEU A 63 3.58 -6.83 9.05
CA LEU A 63 2.75 -7.41 10.11
C LEU A 63 3.11 -8.88 10.40
N LEU A 64 3.26 -9.69 9.36
CA LEU A 64 3.65 -11.10 9.50
C LEU A 64 5.06 -11.25 10.10
N ASN A 65 5.99 -10.39 9.70
CA ASN A 65 7.34 -10.39 10.28
C ASN A 65 7.28 -10.07 11.78
N PHE A 66 6.53 -9.04 12.18
CA PHE A 66 6.35 -8.72 13.59
C PHE A 66 5.68 -9.85 14.37
N TRP A 67 4.63 -10.47 13.82
CA TRP A 67 3.97 -11.63 14.43
C TRP A 67 4.93 -12.79 14.64
N ARG A 68 5.77 -13.11 13.65
CA ARG A 68 6.78 -14.18 13.75
C ARG A 68 7.72 -13.95 14.94
N TRP A 69 8.17 -12.72 15.16
CA TRP A 69 9.04 -12.40 16.28
C TRP A 69 8.31 -12.46 17.63
N ILE A 70 7.03 -12.08 17.71
CA ILE A 70 6.19 -12.33 18.91
C ILE A 70 6.14 -13.83 19.22
N ALA A 71 5.87 -14.66 18.21
CA ALA A 71 5.73 -16.11 18.40
C ALA A 71 7.03 -16.77 18.87
N ILE A 72 8.19 -16.29 18.40
CA ILE A 72 9.51 -16.75 18.86
C ILE A 72 9.75 -16.33 20.33
N LEU A 73 9.41 -15.10 20.71
CA LEU A 73 9.62 -14.60 22.07
C LEU A 73 8.74 -15.28 23.12
N ARG A 74 7.61 -15.87 22.70
CA ARG A 74 6.69 -16.62 23.56
C ARG A 74 7.08 -18.10 23.76
N ARG A 75 8.16 -18.55 23.10
CA ARG A 75 8.80 -19.85 23.36
C ARG A 75 9.95 -19.67 24.34
#